data_AF-A0A6I9QFM7-F1
#
_entry.id   AF-A0A6I9QFM7-F1
#
_cell.length_a   1.000
_cell.length_b   1.000
_cell.length_c   1.000
_cell.angle_alpha   90.00
_cell.angle_beta   90.00
_cell.angle_gamma   90.00
#
_symmetry.space_group_name_H-M   'P 1'
#
loop_
_entity.id
_entity.type
_entity.pdbx_description
1 polymer ?
#
loop_
_entity_poly.entity_id
_entity_poly.type
_entity_poly.pdbx_seq_one_letter_code
_entity_poly.pdbx_strand_id
1 'polypeptide(L)'
;MTEQRAALDKWMDDNLRMKCYVLASMLKELQSQHEYMPTTHAMITYLQELYREQSHTACFELSKRLFNMKMHDEQSAHDHYMTMIKDLEELKKLRLNMQRELKVDLILQSLISSFGQFIVNYNINKLDCNLSKLVNMLITAEGILKSLRDYPREPKKRGEMPCEGC
;
A
#
# COMPACT_ATOMS: atom_id res chain seq x y z
N MET A 1 -24.70 -35.92 -38.40
CA MET A 1 -24.43 -34.84 -39.38
C MET A 1 -25.41 -33.67 -39.25
N THR A 2 -26.73 -33.89 -39.16
CA THR A 2 -27.74 -32.82 -38.98
C THR A 2 -27.76 -32.20 -37.59
N GLU A 3 -27.63 -33.01 -36.53
CA GLU A 3 -27.66 -32.53 -35.14
C GLU A 3 -26.44 -31.66 -34.77
N GLN A 4 -25.26 -32.00 -35.28
CA GLN A 4 -24.04 -31.20 -35.12
C GLN A 4 -24.12 -29.84 -35.82
N ARG A 5 -24.82 -29.75 -36.96
CA ARG A 5 -25.06 -28.48 -37.66
C ARG A 5 -26.02 -27.58 -36.88
N ALA A 6 -27.13 -28.13 -36.40
CA ALA A 6 -28.08 -27.37 -35.57
C ALA A 6 -27.43 -26.85 -34.27
N ALA A 7 -26.56 -27.65 -33.65
CA ALA A 7 -25.80 -27.22 -32.47
C ALA A 7 -24.81 -26.07 -32.78
N LEU A 8 -24.14 -26.13 -33.93
CA LEU A 8 -23.22 -25.08 -34.37
C LEU A 8 -23.95 -23.76 -34.67
N ASP A 9 -25.08 -23.81 -35.37
CA ASP A 9 -25.89 -22.63 -35.70
C ASP A 9 -26.40 -21.95 -34.43
N LYS A 10 -26.88 -22.74 -33.46
CA LYS A 10 -27.29 -22.23 -32.16
C LYS A 10 -26.15 -21.56 -31.41
N TRP A 11 -24.96 -22.18 -31.39
CA TRP A 11 -23.78 -21.59 -30.76
C TRP A 11 -23.39 -20.25 -31.40
N MET A 12 -23.51 -20.14 -32.73
CA MET A 12 -23.24 -18.88 -33.45
C MET A 12 -24.24 -17.78 -33.07
N ASP A 13 -25.54 -18.08 -32.98
CA ASP A 13 -26.57 -17.13 -32.54
C ASP A 13 -26.32 -16.65 -31.11
N ASP A 14 -26.05 -17.59 -30.20
CA ASP A 14 -25.78 -17.28 -28.79
C ASP A 14 -24.51 -16.43 -28.65
N ASN A 15 -23.43 -16.75 -29.37
CA ASN A 15 -22.19 -15.96 -29.38
C ASN A 15 -22.41 -14.55 -29.97
N LEU A 16 -23.24 -14.41 -31.02
CA LEU A 16 -23.57 -13.11 -31.58
C LEU A 16 -24.35 -12.24 -30.57
N ARG A 17 -25.35 -12.83 -29.90
CA ARG A 17 -26.13 -12.14 -28.86
C ARG A 17 -25.25 -11.70 -27.70
N MET A 18 -24.37 -12.58 -27.23
CA MET A 18 -23.42 -12.28 -26.16
C MET A 18 -22.42 -11.18 -26.57
N LYS A 19 -21.97 -11.18 -27.83
CA LYS A 19 -21.13 -10.11 -28.38
C LYS A 19 -21.84 -8.76 -28.35
N CYS A 20 -23.13 -8.70 -28.71
CA CYS A 20 -23.92 -7.47 -28.60
C CYS A 20 -24.02 -6.97 -27.16
N TYR A 21 -24.26 -7.86 -26.19
CA TYR A 21 -24.31 -7.48 -24.77
C TYR A 21 -22.98 -6.94 -24.26
N VAL A 22 -21.87 -7.62 -24.56
CA VAL A 22 -20.54 -7.18 -24.16
C VAL A 22 -20.20 -5.82 -24.78
N LEU A 23 -20.40 -5.64 -26.10
CA LEU A 23 -20.16 -4.36 -26.77
C LEU A 23 -21.03 -3.24 -26.17
N ALA A 24 -22.32 -3.47 -25.95
CA ALA A 24 -23.22 -2.48 -25.39
C ALA A 24 -22.83 -2.04 -23.96
N SER A 25 -22.17 -2.93 -23.20
CA SER A 25 -21.66 -2.64 -21.86
C SER A 25 -20.33 -1.88 -21.83
N MET A 26 -19.64 -1.75 -22.97
CA MET A 26 -18.37 -1.04 -23.08
C MET A 26 -18.56 0.46 -23.29
N LEU A 27 -17.55 1.23 -22.86
CA LEU A 27 -17.41 2.64 -23.26
C LEU A 27 -17.15 2.74 -24.77
N LYS A 28 -17.60 3.84 -25.39
CA LYS A 28 -17.58 4.04 -26.85
C LYS A 28 -16.17 3.93 -27.45
N GLU A 29 -15.16 4.33 -26.69
CA GLU A 29 -13.75 4.28 -27.05
C GLU A 29 -13.21 2.84 -27.12
N LEU A 30 -13.78 1.92 -26.35
CA LEU A 30 -13.43 0.50 -26.36
C LEU A 30 -14.22 -0.31 -27.40
N GLN A 31 -15.45 0.12 -27.72
CA GLN A 31 -16.31 -0.58 -28.69
C GLN A 31 -15.64 -0.71 -30.07
N SER A 32 -15.03 0.37 -30.57
CA SER A 32 -14.40 0.39 -31.91
C SER A 32 -13.20 -0.55 -32.03
N GLN A 33 -12.52 -0.85 -30.92
CA GLN A 33 -11.39 -1.78 -30.91
C GLN A 33 -11.80 -3.26 -30.88
N HIS A 34 -13.04 -3.56 -30.47
CA HIS A 34 -13.52 -4.93 -30.24
C HIS A 34 -14.58 -5.38 -31.26
N GLU A 35 -15.06 -4.48 -32.12
CA GLU A 35 -16.07 -4.75 -33.15
C GLU A 35 -15.66 -5.90 -34.09
N TYR A 36 -14.35 -6.02 -34.35
CA TYR A 36 -13.78 -7.03 -35.25
C TYR A 36 -13.37 -8.34 -34.56
N MET A 37 -13.49 -8.45 -33.23
CA MET A 37 -13.16 -9.69 -32.55
C MET A 37 -14.19 -10.79 -32.86
N PRO A 38 -13.76 -12.01 -33.20
CA PRO A 38 -14.63 -13.04 -33.78
C PRO A 38 -15.60 -13.68 -32.78
N THR A 39 -15.25 -13.71 -31.49
CA THR A 39 -16.07 -14.38 -30.46
C THR A 39 -16.17 -13.53 -29.19
N THR A 40 -17.26 -13.71 -28.44
CA THR A 40 -17.41 -13.12 -27.11
C THR A 40 -16.26 -13.56 -26.20
N HIS A 41 -15.81 -14.81 -26.33
CA HIS A 41 -14.68 -15.33 -25.57
C HIS A 41 -13.40 -14.53 -25.80
N ALA A 42 -13.04 -14.26 -27.07
CA ALA A 42 -11.85 -13.46 -27.39
C ALA A 42 -11.93 -12.04 -26.80
N MET A 43 -13.12 -11.42 -26.85
CA MET A 43 -13.34 -10.10 -26.27
C MET A 43 -13.17 -10.10 -24.75
N ILE A 44 -13.79 -11.06 -24.05
CA ILE A 44 -13.68 -11.17 -22.59
C ILE A 44 -12.24 -11.46 -22.18
N THR A 45 -11.56 -12.38 -22.86
CA THR A 45 -10.16 -12.71 -22.57
C THR A 45 -9.26 -11.49 -22.71
N TYR A 46 -9.37 -10.74 -23.82
CA TYR A 46 -8.57 -9.54 -24.02
C TYR A 46 -8.83 -8.48 -22.94
N LEU A 47 -10.10 -8.22 -22.61
CA LEU A 47 -10.43 -7.26 -21.54
C LEU A 47 -9.87 -7.73 -20.20
N GLN A 48 -10.00 -9.01 -19.90
CA GLN A 48 -9.43 -9.58 -18.68
C GLN A 48 -7.93 -9.39 -18.65
N GLU A 49 -7.20 -9.66 -19.73
CA GLU A 49 -5.76 -9.42 -19.81
C GLU A 49 -5.42 -7.94 -19.62
N LEU A 50 -6.05 -7.05 -20.39
CA LEU A 50 -5.79 -5.61 -20.37
C LEU A 50 -6.05 -4.98 -18.99
N TYR A 51 -7.19 -5.28 -18.37
CA TYR A 51 -7.56 -4.71 -17.08
C TYR A 51 -6.88 -5.42 -15.91
N ARG A 52 -6.59 -6.71 -16.01
CA ARG A 52 -5.81 -7.45 -15.00
C ARG A 52 -4.37 -6.98 -14.98
N GLU A 53 -3.75 -6.75 -16.13
CA GLU A 53 -2.36 -6.28 -16.22
C GLU A 53 -2.23 -4.85 -15.67
N GLN A 54 -3.14 -3.94 -16.04
CA GLN A 54 -3.17 -2.59 -15.45
C GLN A 54 -3.38 -2.63 -13.93
N SER A 55 -4.30 -3.46 -13.44
CA SER A 55 -4.52 -3.64 -12.01
C SER A 55 -3.30 -4.25 -11.31
N HIS A 56 -2.60 -5.18 -11.95
CA HIS A 56 -1.42 -5.84 -11.40
C HIS A 56 -0.23 -4.88 -11.32
N THR A 57 0.03 -4.12 -12.38
CA THR A 57 1.10 -3.11 -12.41
C THR A 57 0.87 -2.01 -11.37
N ALA A 58 -0.35 -1.47 -11.28
CA ALA A 58 -0.69 -0.49 -10.26
C ALA A 58 -0.51 -1.04 -8.83
N CYS A 59 -0.94 -2.29 -8.63
CA CYS A 59 -0.79 -2.99 -7.36
C CYS A 59 0.69 -3.23 -7.01
N PHE A 60 1.51 -3.63 -7.97
CA PHE A 60 2.94 -3.82 -7.82
C PHE A 60 3.64 -2.51 -7.46
N GLU A 61 3.39 -1.43 -8.19
CA GLU A 61 4.02 -0.13 -7.91
C GLU A 61 3.63 0.43 -6.54
N LEU A 62 2.35 0.30 -6.15
CA LEU A 62 1.90 0.67 -4.81
C LEU A 62 2.54 -0.17 -3.71
N SER A 63 2.62 -1.48 -3.92
CA SER A 63 3.27 -2.38 -2.96
C SER A 63 4.75 -2.04 -2.85
N LYS A 64 5.45 -1.89 -3.99
CA LYS A 64 6.85 -1.48 -4.01
C LYS A 64 7.07 -0.16 -3.29
N ARG A 65 6.22 0.85 -3.50
CA ARG A 65 6.31 2.13 -2.80
C ARG A 65 6.09 1.97 -1.29
N LEU A 66 5.05 1.27 -0.88
CA LEU A 66 4.69 1.07 0.52
C LEU A 66 5.78 0.30 1.30
N PHE A 67 6.24 -0.83 0.77
CA PHE A 67 7.22 -1.69 1.45
C PHE A 67 8.63 -1.06 1.51
N ASN A 68 8.96 -0.17 0.57
CA ASN A 68 10.22 0.57 0.58
C ASN A 68 10.11 1.94 1.25
N MET A 69 8.93 2.34 1.73
CA MET A 69 8.74 3.64 2.35
C MET A 69 9.54 3.72 3.64
N LYS A 70 10.35 4.76 3.78
CA LYS A 70 11.10 5.08 4.99
C LYS A 70 10.85 6.54 5.36
N MET A 71 10.66 6.78 6.64
CA MET A 71 10.65 8.10 7.23
C MET A 71 12.06 8.69 7.07
N HIS A 72 12.15 10.01 6.93
CA HIS A 72 13.43 10.74 6.92
C HIS A 72 13.45 11.74 8.08
N ASP A 73 14.64 12.20 8.47
CA ASP A 73 14.86 12.93 9.73
C ASP A 73 14.06 14.23 9.89
N GLU A 74 13.70 14.87 8.78
CA GLU A 74 12.96 16.15 8.75
C GLU A 74 11.44 15.94 8.63
N GLN A 75 10.99 14.72 8.34
CA GLN A 75 9.57 14.41 8.19
C GLN A 75 8.90 14.32 9.57
N SER A 76 7.69 14.86 9.71
CA SER A 76 6.89 14.56 10.90
C SER A 76 6.37 13.12 10.87
N ALA A 77 6.29 12.49 12.04
CA ALA A 77 5.74 11.15 12.18
C ALA A 77 4.26 11.09 11.76
N HIS A 78 3.50 12.17 11.97
CA HIS A 78 2.12 12.26 11.50
C HIS A 78 2.03 12.23 9.97
N ASP A 79 2.82 13.05 9.29
CA ASP A 79 2.80 13.15 7.83
C ASP A 79 3.28 11.87 7.17
N HIS A 80 4.31 11.24 7.75
CA HIS A 80 4.77 9.93 7.35
C HIS A 80 3.65 8.87 7.47
N TYR A 81 3.01 8.79 8.64
CA TYR A 81 1.89 7.88 8.89
C TYR A 81 0.73 8.11 7.89
N MET A 82 0.34 9.37 7.64
CA MET A 82 -0.74 9.69 6.70
C MET A 82 -0.41 9.24 5.27
N THR A 83 0.85 9.39 4.86
CA THR A 83 1.32 8.92 3.55
C THR A 83 1.19 7.39 3.43
N MET A 84 1.57 6.64 4.46
CA MET A 84 1.42 5.18 4.47
C MET A 84 -0.04 4.73 4.46
N ILE A 85 -0.91 5.37 5.25
CA ILE A 85 -2.34 5.06 5.28
C ILE A 85 -2.99 5.30 3.91
N LYS A 86 -2.58 6.35 3.20
CA LYS A 86 -3.04 6.61 1.84
C LYS A 86 -2.72 5.44 0.91
N ASP A 87 -1.48 4.95 0.90
CA ASP A 87 -1.07 3.82 0.06
C ASP A 87 -1.78 2.52 0.46
N LEU A 88 -1.98 2.28 1.76
CA LEU A 88 -2.74 1.14 2.27
C LEU A 88 -4.22 1.15 1.83
N GLU A 89 -4.87 2.31 1.81
CA GLU A 89 -6.25 2.45 1.32
C GLU A 89 -6.33 2.38 -0.21
N GLU A 90 -5.30 2.83 -0.95
CA GLU A 90 -5.20 2.64 -2.40
C GLU A 90 -5.07 1.14 -2.76
N LEU A 91 -4.23 0.38 -2.04
CA LEU A 91 -4.12 -1.07 -2.22
C LEU A 91 -5.44 -1.79 -1.92
N LYS A 92 -6.19 -1.34 -0.91
CA LYS A 92 -7.51 -1.89 -0.59
C LYS A 92 -8.51 -1.70 -1.73
N LYS A 93 -8.48 -0.57 -2.44
CA LYS A 93 -9.29 -0.32 -3.65
C LYS A 93 -8.94 -1.28 -4.79
N LEU A 94 -7.67 -1.69 -4.87
CA LEU A 94 -7.19 -2.73 -5.79
C LEU A 94 -7.40 -4.16 -5.29
N ARG A 95 -8.30 -4.34 -4.30
CA ARG A 95 -8.66 -5.64 -3.70
C ARG A 95 -7.52 -6.34 -2.95
N LEU A 96 -6.43 -5.62 -2.63
CA LEU A 96 -5.42 -6.08 -1.68
C LEU A 96 -5.70 -5.50 -0.30
N ASN A 97 -6.37 -6.29 0.55
CA ASN A 97 -6.61 -5.90 1.93
C ASN A 97 -5.62 -6.60 2.88
N MET A 98 -4.73 -5.83 3.48
CA MET A 98 -3.80 -6.33 4.49
C MET A 98 -4.48 -6.48 5.86
N GLN A 99 -4.02 -7.48 6.63
CA GLN A 99 -4.40 -7.64 8.04
C GLN A 99 -3.92 -6.44 8.86
N ARG A 100 -4.62 -6.16 9.96
CA ARG A 100 -4.38 -4.97 10.80
C ARG A 100 -2.94 -4.99 11.34
N GLU A 101 -2.51 -6.15 11.79
CA GLU A 101 -1.22 -6.44 12.40
C GLU A 101 -0.09 -6.10 11.40
N LEU A 102 -0.21 -6.59 10.17
CA LEU A 102 0.76 -6.28 9.11
C LEU A 102 0.81 -4.78 8.78
N LYS A 103 -0.33 -4.07 8.80
CA LYS A 103 -0.34 -2.61 8.59
C LYS A 103 0.45 -1.89 9.68
N VAL A 104 0.30 -2.31 10.93
CA VAL A 104 1.04 -1.77 12.06
C VAL A 104 2.52 -2.08 11.90
N ASP A 105 2.88 -3.33 11.59
CA ASP A 105 4.27 -3.74 11.43
C ASP A 105 4.99 -2.96 10.33
N LEU A 106 4.33 -2.75 9.19
CA LEU A 106 4.86 -1.94 8.09
C LEU A 106 5.14 -0.50 8.54
N ILE A 107 4.21 0.11 9.28
CA ILE A 107 4.40 1.47 9.81
C ILE A 107 5.55 1.53 10.82
N LEU A 108 5.70 0.53 11.69
CA LEU A 108 6.81 0.51 12.64
C LEU A 108 8.16 0.31 11.95
N GLN A 109 8.21 -0.53 10.92
CA GLN A 109 9.41 -0.80 10.14
C GLN A 109 9.86 0.39 9.28
N SER A 110 8.96 1.31 8.93
CA SER A 110 9.28 2.46 8.11
C SER A 110 9.89 3.63 8.90
N LEU A 111 9.75 3.63 10.22
CA LEU A 111 10.26 4.71 11.08
C LEU A 111 11.79 4.81 11.04
N ILE A 112 12.30 6.02 11.25
CA ILE A 112 13.74 6.26 11.43
C ILE A 112 14.26 5.67 12.74
N SER A 113 15.57 5.41 12.79
CA SER A 113 16.24 4.77 13.93
C SER A 113 16.06 5.48 15.27
N SER A 114 15.81 6.80 15.27
CA SER A 114 15.54 7.57 16.49
C SER A 114 14.27 7.11 17.22
N PHE A 115 13.32 6.46 16.53
CA PHE A 115 12.14 5.82 17.13
C PHE A 115 12.43 4.42 17.69
N GLY A 116 13.69 3.95 17.69
CA GLY A 116 14.04 2.60 18.16
C GLY A 116 13.52 2.26 19.56
N GLN A 117 13.67 3.18 20.53
CA GLN A 117 13.15 2.98 21.88
C GLN A 117 11.61 2.91 21.91
N PHE A 118 10.95 3.70 21.07
CA PHE A 118 9.50 3.64 20.91
C PHE A 118 9.04 2.27 20.38
N ILE A 119 9.73 1.72 19.37
CA ILE A 119 9.42 0.41 18.79
C ILE A 119 9.56 -0.70 19.83
N VAL A 120 10.67 -0.72 20.60
CA VAL A 120 10.87 -1.70 21.68
C VAL A 120 9.74 -1.60 22.72
N ASN A 121 9.42 -0.37 23.14
CA ASN A 121 8.34 -0.16 24.11
C ASN A 121 6.96 -0.56 23.56
N TYR A 122 6.70 -0.35 22.27
CA TYR A 122 5.47 -0.78 21.61
C TYR A 122 5.35 -2.30 21.62
N ASN A 123 6.40 -3.00 21.17
CA ASN A 123 6.42 -4.47 21.08
C ASN A 123 6.25 -5.16 22.43
N ILE A 124 6.80 -4.58 23.51
CA ILE A 124 6.69 -5.16 24.86
C ILE A 124 5.29 -4.94 25.45
N ASN A 125 4.65 -3.78 25.18
CA ASN A 125 3.52 -3.33 25.98
C ASN A 125 2.17 -3.30 25.25
N LYS A 126 2.12 -3.39 23.91
CA LYS A 126 0.92 -2.96 23.15
C LYS A 126 0.53 -3.89 22.01
N LEU A 127 0.06 -5.09 22.35
CA LEU A 127 -0.52 -6.04 21.38
C LEU A 127 -1.87 -5.58 20.78
N ASP A 128 -2.64 -4.72 21.47
CA ASP A 128 -4.01 -4.30 21.04
C ASP A 128 -4.13 -2.82 20.61
N CYS A 129 -3.08 -2.24 20.03
CA CYS A 129 -3.18 -0.88 19.49
C CYS A 129 -3.75 -0.85 18.07
N ASN A 130 -4.89 -0.18 17.90
CA ASN A 130 -5.41 0.16 16.58
C ASN A 130 -4.61 1.31 15.93
N LEU A 131 -4.75 1.48 14.61
CA LEU A 131 -4.02 2.48 13.82
C LEU A 131 -4.19 3.93 14.34
N SER A 132 -5.38 4.29 14.83
CA SER A 132 -5.63 5.62 15.39
C SER A 132 -4.89 5.85 16.72
N LYS A 133 -4.76 4.83 17.57
CA LYS A 133 -3.92 4.91 18.76
C LYS A 133 -2.44 5.02 18.39
N LEU A 134 -2.01 4.31 17.35
CA LEU A 134 -0.63 4.31 16.88
C LEU A 134 -0.14 5.73 16.54
N VAL A 135 -0.89 6.47 15.72
CA VAL A 135 -0.48 7.82 15.31
C VAL A 135 -0.31 8.78 16.50
N ASN A 136 -1.21 8.73 17.48
CA ASN A 136 -1.11 9.59 18.67
C ASN A 136 0.14 9.29 19.49
N MET A 137 0.51 8.01 19.61
CA MET A 137 1.72 7.61 20.30
C MET A 137 2.98 8.01 19.53
N LEU A 138 2.96 7.91 18.20
CA LEU A 138 4.04 8.38 17.34
C LEU A 138 4.27 9.89 17.49
N ILE A 139 3.21 10.70 17.48
CA ILE A 139 3.28 12.16 17.68
C ILE A 139 3.88 12.48 19.06
N THR A 140 3.46 11.78 20.11
CA THR A 140 3.99 11.98 21.46
C THR A 140 5.47 11.62 21.53
N ALA A 141 5.86 10.48 20.94
CA ALA A 141 7.26 10.06 20.85
C ALA A 141 8.11 11.08 20.08
N GLU A 142 7.61 11.60 18.96
CA GLU A 142 8.28 12.65 18.18
C GLU A 142 8.50 13.92 19.02
N GLY A 143 7.50 14.36 19.80
CA GLY A 143 7.62 15.51 20.68
C GLY A 143 8.71 15.35 21.74
N ILE A 144 8.82 14.16 22.35
CA ILE A 144 9.88 13.83 23.32
C ILE A 144 11.25 13.82 22.64
N LEU A 145 11.35 13.26 21.43
CA LEU A 145 12.61 13.23 20.68
C LEU A 145 13.10 14.63 20.32
N LYS A 146 12.19 15.55 19.97
CA LYS A 146 12.52 16.95 19.70
C LYS A 146 13.02 17.65 20.96
N SER A 147 12.34 17.49 22.10
CA SER A 147 12.76 18.14 23.35
C SER A 147 14.12 17.64 23.86
N LEU A 148 14.48 16.38 23.61
CA LEU A 148 15.81 15.85 23.93
C LEU A 148 16.93 16.43 23.05
N ARG A 149 16.62 16.86 21.82
CA ARG A 149 17.60 17.50 20.92
C ARG A 149 17.87 18.96 21.31
N ASP A 150 16.88 19.63 21.90
CA ASP A 150 16.96 21.04 22.29
C ASP A 150 17.61 21.27 23.68
N TYR A 151 17.92 20.21 24.43
CA TYR A 151 18.58 20.32 25.73
C TYR A 151 20.07 20.70 25.56
N PRO A 152 20.59 21.72 26.27
CA PRO A 152 22.02 22.03 26.24
C PRO A 152 22.83 20.81 26.68
N ARG A 153 23.77 20.34 25.83
CA ARG A 153 24.77 19.37 26.28
C ARG A 153 25.55 20.00 27.42
N GLU A 154 25.44 19.44 28.63
CA GLU A 154 26.25 19.90 29.76
C GLU A 154 27.74 19.93 29.35
N PRO A 155 28.47 21.03 29.62
CA PRO A 155 29.89 21.06 29.35
C PRO A 155 30.56 19.97 30.17
N LYS A 156 31.25 19.04 29.49
CA LYS A 156 32.12 18.06 30.15
C LYS A 156 33.05 18.82 31.09
N LYS A 157 32.84 18.69 32.41
CA LYS A 157 33.78 19.21 33.40
C LYS A 157 35.14 18.59 33.09
N ARG A 158 36.06 19.41 32.59
CA ARG A 158 37.45 19.04 32.40
C ARG A 158 37.93 18.63 33.78
N GLY A 159 38.28 17.35 33.94
CA GLY A 159 38.59 16.76 35.25
C GLY A 159 39.51 17.68 36.03
N GLU A 160 39.08 18.03 37.25
CA GLU A 160 39.97 18.58 38.25
C GLU A 160 41.09 17.55 38.45
N MET A 161 42.27 17.92 37.99
CA MET A 161 43.49 17.18 38.26
C MET A 161 43.70 17.29 39.78
N PRO A 162 43.81 16.18 40.53
CA PRO A 162 44.13 16.26 41.93
C PRO A 162 45.50 16.94 42.07
N CYS A 163 45.54 18.03 42.83
CA CYS A 163 46.81 18.57 43.31
C CYS A 163 47.43 17.53 44.24
N GLU A 164 48.32 16.68 43.73
CA GLU A 164 49.22 15.91 44.57
C GLU A 164 50.29 16.87 45.10
N GLY A 165 50.19 17.19 46.38
CA GLY A 165 51.22 17.91 47.13
C GLY A 165 51.19 17.50 48.60
N CYS A 166 52.13 16.65 48.99
CA CYS A 166 52.87 16.63 50.28
C CYS A 166 53.90 15.50 50.24
#